data_AF-A0A958ZEE0-F1
#
_entry.id   AF-A0A958ZEE0-F1
#
_cell.length_a   1.000
_cell.length_b   1.000
_cell.length_c   1.000
_cell.angle_alpha   90.00
_cell.angle_beta   90.00
_cell.angle_gamma   90.00
#
_symmetry.space_group_name_H-M   'P 1'
#
loop_
_entity.id
_entity.type
_entity.pdbx_description
1 polymer ?
#
loop_
_entity_poly.entity_id
_entity_poly.type
_entity_poly.pdbx_seq_one_letter_code
_entity_poly.pdbx_strand_id
1 'polypeptide(L)'
;VSSIAVPLPKTRRVTLALKKDFGSFGMEVGGIWGGQPLNGREFQIVKGEPGNYTVFTDAINSKDNWGGKVKLTYSKGGFNWYAQAAAMGLVARGGADYTTTFTGWRLKDSGSGNQTNFLTGFTFLMGDLQIAPNFLWQKPIVDAIPIDAPAPARLRNIQDDPFAVRENRETVAGELLLTYDPTPGTWMYEWDNDRAEDARFAMDAGFVFRHLPTTMDAAIGFLSNRTSFAFPSSVPAHDLWEVHSRMVSKMSTEYGLIANIYFGNAQSNGSDSRLIERIGGDLRLIYKKMKLISEVKVNDWGPYDYHRDFNLTYPLQLMADLSTSVGKPDWFILPNTRLGVRFTWRSLDQYSPRYNPTQVYDAGGNLVPDPTAIGFGNGSEWEIRTYVHINIGK
;
A
#
# COMPACT_ATOMS: atom_id res chain seq x y z
N VAL A 1 -7.23 -7.34 -18.95
CA VAL A 1 -6.34 -6.55 -18.06
C VAL A 1 -5.27 -7.46 -17.48
N SER A 2 -4.09 -6.93 -17.20
CA SER A 2 -2.96 -7.69 -16.60
C SER A 2 -2.29 -6.87 -15.49
N SER A 3 -1.50 -7.49 -14.62
CA SER A 3 -0.62 -6.80 -13.67
C SER A 3 0.83 -7.00 -14.11
N ILE A 4 1.56 -5.90 -14.26
CA ILE A 4 2.98 -5.86 -14.66
C ILE A 4 3.64 -4.70 -13.91
N ALA A 5 4.93 -4.84 -13.58
CA ALA A 5 5.71 -3.73 -13.03
C ALA A 5 5.70 -2.53 -13.99
N VAL A 6 5.31 -1.36 -13.48
CA VAL A 6 5.33 -0.10 -14.24
C VAL A 6 6.79 0.32 -14.46
N PRO A 7 7.25 0.46 -15.72
CA PRO A 7 8.59 0.96 -16.00
C PRO A 7 8.75 2.37 -15.44
N LEU A 8 9.80 2.57 -14.64
CA LEU A 8 10.15 3.88 -14.08
C LEU A 8 11.22 4.55 -14.93
N PRO A 9 11.28 5.90 -14.96
CA PRO A 9 12.35 6.62 -15.62
C PRO A 9 13.71 6.18 -15.08
N LYS A 10 14.65 5.90 -16.01
CA LYS A 10 16.03 5.57 -15.65
C LYS A 10 16.63 6.74 -14.88
N THR A 11 17.23 6.44 -13.73
CA THR A 11 17.79 7.46 -12.85
C THR A 11 19.04 6.95 -12.14
N ARG A 12 20.04 7.81 -12.01
CA ARG A 12 21.19 7.62 -11.11
C ARG A 12 20.96 8.38 -9.82
N ARG A 13 21.43 7.81 -8.71
CA ARG A 13 21.25 8.36 -7.37
C ARG A 13 22.48 8.11 -6.52
N VAL A 14 22.79 9.06 -5.66
CA VAL A 14 23.79 8.95 -4.60
C VAL A 14 23.12 9.45 -3.32
N THR A 15 23.22 8.66 -2.26
CA THR A 15 22.72 9.01 -0.94
C THR A 15 23.86 8.95 0.07
N LEU A 16 23.86 9.89 1.00
CA LEU A 16 24.74 9.89 2.17
C LEU A 16 23.85 10.01 3.41
N ALA A 17 24.10 9.18 4.42
CA ALA A 17 23.41 9.27 5.69
C ALA A 17 24.43 9.21 6.84
N LEU A 18 24.21 10.04 7.85
CA LEU A 18 24.99 10.09 9.09
C LEU A 18 24.04 9.88 10.25
N LYS A 19 24.44 9.01 11.18
CA LYS A 19 23.72 8.73 12.43
C LYS A 19 24.63 8.97 13.61
N LYS A 20 24.12 9.63 14.64
CA LYS A 20 24.83 9.84 15.90
C LYS A 20 23.87 9.76 17.09
N ASP A 21 24.29 9.04 18.11
CA ASP A 21 23.59 8.95 19.39
C ASP A 21 24.29 9.80 20.46
N PHE A 22 23.48 10.47 21.28
CA PHE A 22 23.83 11.36 22.38
C PHE A 22 23.05 10.93 23.64
N GLY A 23 23.47 9.81 24.23
CA GLY A 23 22.76 9.21 25.37
C GLY A 23 21.36 8.75 24.95
N SER A 24 20.32 9.32 25.54
CA SER A 24 18.91 9.01 25.21
C SER A 24 18.43 9.62 23.90
N PHE A 25 19.19 10.53 23.27
CA PHE A 25 18.82 11.15 22.00
C PHE A 25 19.58 10.53 20.83
N GLY A 26 18.91 10.32 19.70
CA GLY A 26 19.53 9.97 18.43
C GLY A 26 19.23 11.04 17.37
N MET A 27 20.19 11.25 16.48
CA MET A 27 20.06 12.15 15.34
C MET A 27 20.55 11.45 14.08
N GLU A 28 19.73 11.47 13.04
CA GLU A 28 20.05 10.99 11.70
C GLU A 28 19.84 12.13 10.70
N VAL A 29 20.81 12.34 9.82
CA VAL A 29 20.74 13.30 8.72
C VAL A 29 21.13 12.59 7.44
N GLY A 30 20.29 12.71 6.42
CA GLY A 30 20.50 12.15 5.09
C GLY A 30 20.39 13.21 4.01
N GLY A 31 21.22 13.06 2.98
CA GLY A 31 21.15 13.84 1.74
C GLY A 31 21.08 12.91 0.54
N ILE A 32 20.35 13.32 -0.49
CA ILE A 32 20.29 12.64 -1.78
C ILE A 32 20.59 13.61 -2.91
N TRP A 33 21.32 13.10 -3.89
CA TRP A 33 21.32 13.62 -5.25
C TRP A 33 20.80 12.53 -6.18
N GLY A 34 19.80 12.81 -6.99
CA GLY A 34 19.25 11.83 -7.91
C GLY A 34 18.48 12.43 -9.06
N GLY A 35 18.16 11.62 -10.07
CA GLY A 35 17.35 12.06 -11.20
C GLY A 35 18.11 12.27 -12.50
N GLN A 36 19.37 11.87 -12.64
CA GLN A 36 20.06 11.91 -13.94
C GLN A 36 19.60 10.72 -14.84
N PRO A 37 19.18 10.92 -16.11
CA PRO A 37 19.33 12.12 -16.96
C PRO A 37 18.03 12.93 -17.15
N LEU A 38 17.21 13.09 -16.13
CA LEU A 38 15.92 13.79 -16.22
C LEU A 38 16.06 15.32 -16.36
N ASN A 39 17.24 15.89 -16.08
CA ASN A 39 17.48 17.33 -16.24
C ASN A 39 17.27 17.75 -17.70
N GLY A 40 16.55 18.85 -17.89
CA GLY A 40 16.11 19.35 -19.19
C GLY A 40 14.82 18.72 -19.70
N ARG A 41 14.27 17.68 -19.05
CA ARG A 41 12.93 17.18 -19.40
C ARG A 41 11.89 18.21 -18.97
N GLU A 42 11.02 18.55 -19.91
CA GLU A 42 9.90 19.46 -19.68
C GLU A 42 8.79 18.77 -18.88
N PHE A 43 8.06 19.56 -18.11
CA PHE A 43 6.84 19.17 -17.43
C PHE A 43 5.88 20.36 -17.35
N GLN A 44 4.59 20.05 -17.24
CA GLN A 44 3.54 21.06 -17.13
C GLN A 44 3.24 21.37 -15.66
N ILE A 45 2.91 22.64 -15.41
CA ILE A 45 2.42 23.17 -14.15
C ILE A 45 1.12 23.92 -14.45
N VAL A 46 0.08 23.65 -13.67
CA VAL A 46 -1.19 24.38 -13.78
C VAL A 46 -1.35 25.24 -12.53
N LYS A 47 -1.67 26.53 -12.71
CA LYS A 47 -1.98 27.46 -11.61
C LYS A 47 -3.33 28.11 -11.84
N GLY A 48 -4.00 28.47 -10.75
CA GLY A 48 -5.32 29.09 -10.78
C GLY A 48 -6.38 28.19 -10.14
N GLU A 49 -7.63 28.52 -10.39
CA GLU A 49 -8.82 27.86 -9.84
C GLU A 49 -9.67 27.29 -10.97
N PRO A 50 -10.61 26.35 -10.67
CA PRO A 50 -11.55 25.83 -11.65
C PRO A 50 -12.17 26.94 -12.52
N GLY A 51 -12.02 26.81 -13.83
CA GLY A 51 -12.51 27.80 -14.81
C GLY A 51 -11.58 28.98 -15.13
N ASN A 52 -10.45 29.13 -14.42
CA ASN A 52 -9.45 30.17 -14.69
C ASN A 52 -8.02 29.64 -14.47
N TYR A 53 -7.68 28.55 -15.18
CA TYR A 53 -6.35 27.96 -15.13
C TYR A 53 -5.40 28.59 -16.14
N THR A 54 -4.15 28.75 -15.73
CA THR A 54 -3.02 29.07 -16.61
C THR A 54 -2.05 27.89 -16.61
N VAL A 55 -1.70 27.41 -17.81
CA VAL A 55 -0.77 26.30 -18.03
C VAL A 55 0.62 26.86 -18.32
N PHE A 56 1.61 26.40 -17.57
CA PHE A 56 3.02 26.72 -17.74
C PHE A 56 3.79 25.45 -18.09
N THR A 57 4.88 25.62 -18.83
CA THR A 57 5.90 24.58 -19.05
C THR A 57 7.17 25.01 -18.34
N ASP A 58 7.75 24.10 -17.58
CA ASP A 58 9.06 24.25 -16.94
C ASP A 58 9.91 23.02 -17.24
N ALA A 59 11.19 23.05 -16.92
CA ALA A 59 12.13 21.96 -17.15
C ALA A 59 12.91 21.60 -15.89
N ILE A 60 13.14 20.31 -15.69
CA ILE A 60 13.93 19.81 -14.56
C ILE A 60 15.32 20.43 -14.59
N ASN A 61 15.73 21.04 -13.49
CA ASN A 61 17.03 21.67 -13.33
C ASN A 61 17.84 21.00 -12.22
N SER A 62 19.09 21.42 -12.06
CA SER A 62 20.02 20.82 -11.09
C SER A 62 19.56 20.92 -9.63
N LYS A 63 18.68 21.86 -9.27
CA LYS A 63 18.14 22.00 -7.90
C LYS A 63 17.11 20.91 -7.60
N ASP A 64 16.39 20.43 -8.62
CA ASP A 64 15.35 19.40 -8.47
C ASP A 64 15.92 18.01 -8.17
N ASN A 65 17.23 17.83 -8.34
CA ASN A 65 17.93 16.59 -8.05
C ASN A 65 18.23 16.38 -6.57
N TRP A 66 18.20 17.45 -5.77
CA TRP A 66 18.64 17.39 -4.38
C TRP A 66 17.47 17.16 -3.42
N GLY A 67 17.73 16.43 -2.35
CA GLY A 67 16.82 16.25 -1.24
C GLY A 67 17.56 16.04 0.06
N GLY A 68 16.88 16.31 1.17
CA GLY A 68 17.43 16.16 2.51
C GLY A 68 16.38 15.61 3.46
N LYS A 69 16.83 14.86 4.46
CA LYS A 69 16.00 14.24 5.49
C LYS A 69 16.71 14.32 6.83
N VAL A 70 15.97 14.65 7.88
CA VAL A 70 16.45 14.62 9.27
C VAL A 70 15.48 13.80 10.10
N LYS A 71 16.00 12.99 11.02
CA LYS A 71 15.23 12.24 12.01
C LYS A 71 15.87 12.43 13.37
N LEU A 72 15.05 12.77 14.35
CA LEU A 72 15.40 12.84 15.77
C LEU A 72 14.66 11.75 16.50
N THR A 73 15.34 11.10 17.44
CA THR A 73 14.77 10.09 18.33
C THR A 73 15.11 10.41 19.77
N TYR A 74 14.22 10.03 20.68
CA TYR A 74 14.43 10.05 22.12
C TYR A 74 13.91 8.76 22.72
N SER A 75 14.72 8.11 23.56
CA SER A 75 14.36 6.86 24.25
C SER A 75 14.80 6.91 25.70
N LYS A 76 13.84 6.79 26.63
CA LYS A 76 14.12 6.69 28.07
C LYS A 76 13.02 5.92 28.80
N GLY A 77 13.40 4.83 29.47
CA GLY A 77 12.45 3.95 30.15
C GLY A 77 11.42 3.39 29.17
N GLY A 78 10.14 3.44 29.54
CA GLY A 78 9.03 2.99 28.68
C GLY A 78 8.58 4.00 27.61
N PHE A 79 9.25 5.15 27.46
CA PHE A 79 8.86 6.19 26.51
C PHE A 79 9.87 6.31 25.37
N ASN A 80 9.36 6.29 24.13
CA ASN A 80 10.11 6.59 22.93
C ASN A 80 9.40 7.67 22.12
N TRP A 81 10.12 8.61 21.53
CA TRP A 81 9.56 9.64 20.65
C TRP A 81 10.45 9.84 19.44
N TYR A 82 9.85 10.13 18.30
CA TYR A 82 10.57 10.56 17.12
C TYR A 82 9.90 11.74 16.43
N ALA A 83 10.71 12.50 15.72
CA ALA A 83 10.26 13.42 14.69
C ALA A 83 11.17 13.30 13.46
N GLN A 84 10.59 13.41 12.29
CA GLN A 84 11.27 13.31 11.01
C GLN A 84 10.76 14.39 10.08
N ALA A 85 11.66 15.02 9.33
CA ALA A 85 11.28 15.94 8.26
C ALA A 85 12.09 15.62 7.00
N ALA A 86 11.47 15.76 5.83
CA ALA A 86 12.16 15.64 4.55
C ALA A 86 11.73 16.76 3.59
N ALA A 87 12.67 17.20 2.76
CA ALA A 87 12.43 18.08 1.63
C ALA A 87 13.13 17.49 0.40
N MET A 88 12.36 17.09 -0.59
CA MET A 88 12.81 16.31 -1.73
C MET A 88 12.48 17.04 -3.04
N GLY A 89 13.51 17.41 -3.80
CA GLY A 89 13.35 17.99 -5.14
C GLY A 89 12.55 17.09 -6.09
N LEU A 90 12.11 17.64 -7.22
CA LEU A 90 11.11 17.01 -8.10
C LEU A 90 11.48 15.57 -8.52
N VAL A 91 12.78 15.31 -8.72
CA VAL A 91 13.31 14.01 -9.16
C VAL A 91 14.23 13.35 -8.15
N ALA A 92 14.33 13.91 -6.94
CA ALA A 92 15.10 13.40 -5.82
C ALA A 92 14.39 12.22 -5.13
N ARG A 93 14.24 11.09 -5.84
CA ARG A 93 13.49 9.92 -5.34
C ARG A 93 14.36 8.99 -4.50
N GLY A 94 14.15 8.94 -3.18
CA GLY A 94 14.85 8.04 -2.24
C GLY A 94 14.32 6.60 -2.23
N GLY A 95 13.03 6.42 -2.52
CA GLY A 95 12.32 5.15 -2.30
C GLY A 95 11.76 5.05 -0.89
N ALA A 96 10.73 4.21 -0.71
CA ALA A 96 9.99 4.11 0.56
C ALA A 96 10.89 3.73 1.73
N ASP A 97 10.63 4.35 2.89
CA ASP A 97 11.32 4.03 4.14
C ASP A 97 10.65 2.82 4.80
N TYR A 98 11.27 1.65 4.68
CA TYR A 98 10.77 0.42 5.30
C TYR A 98 11.19 0.27 6.76
N THR A 99 12.02 1.16 7.28
CA THR A 99 12.54 1.08 8.65
C THR A 99 11.39 1.11 9.65
N THR A 100 11.47 0.28 10.69
CA THR A 100 10.55 0.33 11.81
C THR A 100 11.24 1.10 12.93
N THR A 101 10.80 2.34 13.19
CA THR A 101 11.49 3.25 14.13
C THR A 101 11.35 2.77 15.59
N PHE A 102 10.13 2.48 16.04
CA PHE A 102 9.86 1.98 17.40
C PHE A 102 8.76 0.91 17.47
N THR A 103 7.80 0.95 16.55
CA THR A 103 6.62 0.08 16.56
C THR A 103 6.02 -0.03 15.16
N GLY A 104 5.01 -0.87 14.98
CA GLY A 104 4.41 -1.24 13.69
C GLY A 104 3.54 -0.18 12.99
N TRP A 105 3.84 1.11 13.13
CA TRP A 105 3.12 2.17 12.42
C TRP A 105 3.06 1.95 10.91
N ARG A 106 1.87 2.14 10.34
CA ARG A 106 1.60 2.12 8.90
C ARG A 106 1.82 3.47 8.24
N LEU A 107 1.72 4.58 8.97
CA LEU A 107 2.09 5.90 8.45
C LEU A 107 3.61 6.03 8.37
N LYS A 108 4.12 6.03 7.14
CA LYS A 108 5.54 6.14 6.83
C LYS A 108 5.78 7.14 5.70
N ASP A 109 7.01 7.63 5.63
CA ASP A 109 7.50 8.47 4.54
C ASP A 109 7.58 7.65 3.23
N SER A 110 6.93 8.16 2.18
CA SER A 110 6.92 7.53 0.85
C SER A 110 8.30 7.55 0.18
N GLY A 111 9.20 8.44 0.59
CA GLY A 111 10.51 8.66 -0.01
C GLY A 111 10.47 9.01 -1.51
N SER A 112 9.31 9.46 -1.98
CA SER A 112 9.11 10.02 -3.31
C SER A 112 9.85 11.36 -3.47
N GLY A 113 10.16 11.72 -4.71
CA GLY A 113 10.55 13.10 -5.04
C GLY A 113 9.33 14.02 -5.04
N ASN A 114 9.55 15.30 -5.33
CA ASN A 114 8.48 16.31 -5.40
C ASN A 114 7.64 16.36 -4.11
N GLN A 115 8.27 16.52 -2.94
CA GLN A 115 7.53 16.67 -1.68
C GLN A 115 8.33 17.30 -0.55
N THR A 116 7.59 17.88 0.38
CA THR A 116 8.02 18.16 1.74
C THR A 116 7.14 17.36 2.70
N ASN A 117 7.72 16.77 3.74
CA ASN A 117 6.96 16.02 4.73
C ASN A 117 7.51 16.20 6.14
N PHE A 118 6.63 15.95 7.11
CA PHE A 118 6.90 15.94 8.53
C PHE A 118 6.15 14.77 9.18
N LEU A 119 6.85 13.95 9.95
CA LEU A 119 6.28 12.85 10.72
C LEU A 119 6.69 12.97 12.18
N THR A 120 5.78 12.63 13.08
CA THR A 120 6.12 12.49 14.50
C THR A 120 5.19 11.50 15.18
N GLY A 121 5.74 10.75 16.13
CA GLY A 121 4.98 9.85 16.97
C GLY A 121 5.75 9.50 18.22
N PHE A 122 5.06 8.87 19.17
CA PHE A 122 5.69 8.35 20.37
C PHE A 122 5.11 7.00 20.74
N THR A 123 5.86 6.21 21.47
CA THR A 123 5.36 5.01 22.13
C THR A 123 5.49 5.16 23.63
N PHE A 124 4.48 4.69 24.36
CA PHE A 124 4.48 4.67 25.81
C PHE A 124 4.05 3.29 26.31
N LEU A 125 4.95 2.60 27.00
CA LEU A 125 4.74 1.27 27.55
C LEU A 125 4.25 1.35 29.00
N MET A 126 3.10 0.72 29.27
CA MET A 126 2.46 0.59 30.58
C MET A 126 2.24 -0.89 30.89
N GLY A 127 3.19 -1.52 31.57
CA GLY A 127 3.20 -2.98 31.72
C GLY A 127 3.36 -3.64 30.35
N ASP A 128 2.37 -4.42 29.95
CA ASP A 128 2.34 -5.16 28.68
C ASP A 128 1.59 -4.40 27.56
N LEU A 129 1.05 -3.22 27.86
CA LEU A 129 0.31 -2.39 26.90
C LEU A 129 1.17 -1.22 26.40
N GLN A 130 1.38 -1.15 25.09
CA GLN A 130 1.98 -0.01 24.41
C GLN A 130 0.89 0.85 23.74
N ILE A 131 0.94 2.16 23.99
CA ILE A 131 0.15 3.16 23.27
C ILE A 131 1.07 3.92 22.32
N ALA A 132 0.71 3.98 21.05
CA ALA A 132 1.57 4.53 20.02
C ALA A 132 0.83 5.39 18.98
N PRO A 133 0.59 6.68 19.25
CA PRO A 133 0.12 7.61 18.23
C PRO A 133 1.23 8.04 17.27
N ASN A 134 0.83 8.34 16.04
CA ASN A 134 1.70 8.82 14.97
C ASN A 134 0.97 9.81 14.07
N PHE A 135 1.70 10.74 13.49
CA PHE A 135 1.19 11.80 12.63
C PHE A 135 2.07 11.97 11.40
N LEU A 136 1.44 12.27 10.27
CA LEU A 136 2.08 12.59 9.00
C LEU A 136 1.43 13.84 8.41
N TRP A 137 2.26 14.80 8.05
CA TRP A 137 1.91 15.87 7.11
C TRP A 137 2.84 15.75 5.90
N GLN A 138 2.30 15.85 4.70
CA GLN A 138 3.08 15.95 3.48
C GLN A 138 2.38 16.82 2.43
N LYS A 139 3.18 17.48 1.60
CA LYS A 139 2.70 18.29 0.48
C LYS A 139 3.69 18.24 -0.69
N PRO A 140 3.21 18.07 -1.93
CA PRO A 140 4.08 18.14 -3.09
C PRO A 140 4.62 19.56 -3.31
N ILE A 141 5.78 19.69 -3.97
CA ILE A 141 6.34 21.01 -4.34
C ILE A 141 5.56 21.57 -5.53
N VAL A 142 5.25 20.70 -6.49
CA VAL A 142 4.39 20.95 -7.64
C VAL A 142 3.18 20.02 -7.54
N ASP A 143 2.00 20.61 -7.40
CA ASP A 143 0.72 19.89 -7.28
C ASP A 143 0.38 19.06 -8.52
N ALA A 144 -0.50 18.07 -8.35
CA ALA A 144 -1.08 17.30 -9.45
C ALA A 144 -1.79 18.22 -10.45
N ILE A 145 -1.84 17.81 -11.72
CA ILE A 145 -2.61 18.57 -12.71
C ILE A 145 -4.11 18.36 -12.43
N PRO A 146 -4.92 19.44 -12.29
CA PRO A 146 -6.36 19.31 -12.15
C PRO A 146 -6.99 18.58 -13.35
N ILE A 147 -7.99 17.74 -13.08
CA ILE A 147 -8.66 16.94 -14.12
C ILE A 147 -9.40 17.83 -15.13
N ASP A 148 -9.86 19.01 -14.69
CA ASP A 148 -10.56 20.02 -15.48
C ASP A 148 -9.64 21.09 -16.09
N ALA A 149 -8.32 20.89 -16.04
CA ALA A 149 -7.37 21.80 -16.67
C ALA A 149 -7.54 21.81 -18.20
N PRO A 150 -7.61 22.99 -18.86
CA PRO A 150 -7.79 23.08 -20.30
C PRO A 150 -6.53 22.64 -21.05
N ALA A 151 -6.72 22.21 -22.30
CA ALA A 151 -5.61 22.00 -23.22
C ALA A 151 -4.73 23.27 -23.31
N PRO A 152 -3.39 23.15 -23.36
CA PRO A 152 -2.62 21.94 -23.66
C PRO A 152 -2.29 21.06 -22.43
N ALA A 153 -2.86 21.31 -21.25
CA ALA A 153 -2.61 20.48 -20.09
C ALA A 153 -3.10 19.04 -20.29
N ARG A 154 -2.32 18.06 -19.82
CA ARG A 154 -2.74 16.67 -19.65
C ARG A 154 -2.31 16.19 -18.28
N LEU A 155 -3.00 15.20 -17.71
CA LEU A 155 -2.52 14.56 -16.49
C LEU A 155 -1.11 14.01 -16.72
N ARG A 156 -0.20 14.25 -15.76
CA ARG A 156 1.14 13.67 -15.84
C ARG A 156 1.06 12.18 -15.59
N ASN A 157 2.05 11.45 -16.07
CA ASN A 157 2.23 10.04 -15.77
C ASN A 157 3.72 9.71 -15.70
N ILE A 158 4.06 8.65 -14.97
CA ILE A 158 5.45 8.32 -14.68
C ILE A 158 6.26 7.85 -15.92
N GLN A 159 5.61 7.52 -17.03
CA GLN A 159 6.29 7.08 -18.26
C GLN A 159 6.72 8.30 -19.10
N ASP A 160 5.82 9.26 -19.29
CA ASP A 160 6.03 10.40 -20.19
C ASP A 160 6.61 11.64 -19.49
N ASP A 161 6.44 11.75 -18.17
CA ASP A 161 6.87 12.91 -17.39
C ASP A 161 8.05 12.55 -16.46
N PRO A 162 8.86 13.54 -16.05
CA PRO A 162 9.98 13.30 -15.12
C PRO A 162 9.52 12.85 -13.73
N PHE A 163 8.29 13.20 -13.31
CA PHE A 163 7.67 12.82 -12.05
C PHE A 163 6.14 12.84 -12.19
N ALA A 164 5.43 12.25 -11.21
CA ALA A 164 3.98 12.31 -11.09
C ALA A 164 3.58 12.38 -9.61
N VAL A 165 2.53 13.14 -9.29
CA VAL A 165 1.98 13.27 -7.93
C VAL A 165 1.02 12.12 -7.65
N ARG A 166 1.45 11.16 -6.82
CA ARG A 166 0.65 10.01 -6.39
C ARG A 166 0.77 9.79 -4.89
N GLU A 167 1.72 8.98 -4.43
CA GLU A 167 1.94 8.73 -2.99
C GLU A 167 2.41 9.96 -2.24
N ASN A 168 3.00 10.93 -2.94
CA ASN A 168 3.44 12.24 -2.46
C ASN A 168 2.36 13.33 -2.56
N ARG A 169 1.10 12.97 -2.84
CA ARG A 169 0.00 13.94 -2.83
C ARG A 169 -0.15 14.59 -1.45
N GLU A 170 -0.79 15.76 -1.43
CA GLU A 170 -1.07 16.45 -0.17
C GLU A 170 -1.85 15.55 0.79
N THR A 171 -1.38 15.43 2.03
CA THR A 171 -1.95 14.53 3.02
C THR A 171 -1.71 15.05 4.43
N VAL A 172 -2.78 15.02 5.22
CA VAL A 172 -2.72 15.12 6.68
C VAL A 172 -3.27 13.83 7.25
N ALA A 173 -2.49 13.13 8.06
CA ALA A 173 -2.85 11.80 8.53
C ALA A 173 -2.48 11.58 10.00
N GLY A 174 -3.32 10.82 10.68
CA GLY A 174 -3.12 10.38 12.04
C GLY A 174 -3.27 8.87 12.15
N GLU A 175 -2.50 8.27 13.04
CA GLU A 175 -2.56 6.86 13.36
C GLU A 175 -2.50 6.69 14.87
N LEU A 176 -3.33 5.79 15.41
CA LEU A 176 -3.23 5.29 16.77
C LEU A 176 -3.03 3.79 16.69
N LEU A 177 -1.97 3.30 17.31
CA LEU A 177 -1.67 1.88 17.45
C LEU A 177 -1.63 1.52 18.93
N LEU A 178 -2.41 0.50 19.30
CA LEU A 178 -2.37 -0.13 20.62
C LEU A 178 -1.77 -1.52 20.45
N THR A 179 -0.82 -1.88 21.29
CA THR A 179 -0.18 -3.20 21.26
C THR A 179 -0.20 -3.79 22.65
N TYR A 180 -0.84 -4.95 22.81
CA TYR A 180 -0.77 -5.75 24.02
C TYR A 180 0.11 -6.97 23.75
N ASP A 181 1.24 -7.04 24.44
CA ASP A 181 2.22 -8.10 24.27
C ASP A 181 2.85 -8.45 25.64
N PRO A 182 2.46 -9.58 26.25
CA PRO A 182 2.98 -10.01 27.55
C PRO A 182 4.38 -10.62 27.48
N THR A 183 4.94 -10.82 26.28
CA THR A 183 6.20 -11.51 26.03
C THR A 183 7.14 -10.63 25.21
N PRO A 184 7.74 -9.58 25.82
CA PRO A 184 8.59 -8.62 25.12
C PRO A 184 9.87 -9.22 24.51
N GLY A 185 10.19 -10.48 24.82
CA GLY A 185 11.29 -11.21 24.19
C GLY A 185 11.04 -11.60 22.74
N THR A 186 9.79 -11.50 22.26
CA THR A 186 9.38 -11.83 20.89
C THR A 186 8.59 -10.66 20.33
N TRP A 187 9.29 -9.68 19.76
CA TRP A 187 8.64 -8.42 19.43
C TRP A 187 7.57 -8.60 18.33
N MET A 188 6.35 -8.16 18.61
CA MET A 188 5.15 -8.28 17.73
C MET A 188 5.38 -7.88 16.27
N TYR A 189 6.29 -6.94 16.02
CA TYR A 189 6.56 -6.38 14.69
C TYR A 189 7.82 -6.95 14.01
N GLU A 190 8.40 -8.00 14.57
CA GLU A 190 9.45 -8.76 13.89
C GLU A 190 8.91 -9.43 12.63
N TRP A 191 9.77 -9.46 11.61
CA TRP A 191 9.44 -10.05 10.32
C TRP A 191 9.14 -11.56 10.42
N ASP A 192 9.68 -12.24 11.43
CA ASP A 192 9.41 -13.63 11.77
C ASP A 192 8.57 -13.79 13.05
N ASN A 193 7.83 -12.76 13.48
CA ASN A 193 6.99 -12.85 14.69
C ASN A 193 6.01 -14.03 14.63
N ASP A 194 5.45 -14.38 13.46
CA ASP A 194 4.61 -15.58 13.33
C ASP A 194 5.35 -16.83 13.92
N ARG A 195 6.67 -16.92 13.73
CA ARG A 195 7.56 -17.95 14.32
C ARG A 195 7.96 -17.65 15.76
N ALA A 196 8.44 -16.44 16.02
CA ALA A 196 9.13 -16.10 17.25
C ALA A 196 8.16 -16.01 18.43
N GLU A 197 6.97 -15.45 18.22
CA GLU A 197 5.97 -15.14 19.25
C GLU A 197 5.73 -16.30 20.20
N ASP A 198 5.83 -16.11 21.50
CA ASP A 198 5.51 -17.15 22.49
C ASP A 198 4.35 -16.76 23.43
N ALA A 199 3.73 -15.60 23.20
CA ALA A 199 2.53 -15.19 23.92
C ALA A 199 1.40 -16.22 23.80
N ARG A 200 0.79 -16.54 24.96
CA ARG A 200 -0.55 -17.17 24.98
C ARG A 200 -1.57 -16.34 24.23
N PHE A 201 -1.42 -15.01 24.29
CA PHE A 201 -2.19 -14.05 23.50
C PHE A 201 -1.44 -12.72 23.40
N ALA A 202 -1.22 -12.24 22.18
CA ALA A 202 -0.74 -10.91 21.85
C ALA A 202 -1.63 -10.29 20.77
N MET A 203 -1.80 -8.98 20.78
CA MET A 203 -2.66 -8.28 19.84
C MET A 203 -2.16 -6.87 19.55
N ASP A 204 -2.29 -6.44 18.30
CA ASP A 204 -2.33 -5.03 17.95
C ASP A 204 -3.74 -4.60 17.52
N ALA A 205 -4.04 -3.33 17.73
CA ALA A 205 -5.24 -2.68 17.24
C ALA A 205 -4.88 -1.27 16.79
N GLY A 206 -4.95 -1.04 15.48
CA GLY A 206 -4.58 0.21 14.84
C GLY A 206 -5.76 0.89 14.15
N PHE A 207 -5.79 2.21 14.21
CA PHE A 207 -6.67 3.06 13.41
C PHE A 207 -5.83 4.07 12.66
N VAL A 208 -6.01 4.18 11.35
CA VAL A 208 -5.34 5.18 10.51
C VAL A 208 -6.40 6.02 9.80
N PHE A 209 -6.24 7.33 9.83
CA PHE A 209 -7.03 8.29 9.08
C PHE A 209 -6.13 9.15 8.20
N ARG A 210 -6.54 9.41 6.96
CA ARG A 210 -5.83 10.23 5.98
C ARG A 210 -6.83 11.21 5.33
N HIS A 211 -6.63 12.49 5.56
CA HIS A 211 -7.28 13.56 4.81
C HIS A 211 -6.47 13.87 3.55
N LEU A 212 -7.11 13.78 2.39
CA LEU A 212 -6.45 13.86 1.08
C LEU A 212 -7.20 14.90 0.22
N PRO A 213 -6.89 16.19 0.38
CA PRO A 213 -7.68 17.29 -0.19
C PRO A 213 -7.47 17.50 -1.70
N THR A 214 -6.47 16.84 -2.30
CA THR A 214 -6.09 17.03 -3.70
C THR A 214 -6.27 15.75 -4.52
N THR A 215 -6.37 15.93 -5.83
CA THR A 215 -6.32 14.84 -6.82
C THR A 215 -4.89 14.28 -6.98
N MET A 216 -4.74 13.25 -7.81
CA MET A 216 -3.45 12.71 -8.25
C MET A 216 -3.27 12.88 -9.76
N ASP A 217 -2.03 12.75 -10.21
CA ASP A 217 -1.67 12.53 -11.62
C ASP A 217 -2.04 11.11 -12.08
N ALA A 218 -2.07 10.85 -13.39
CA ALA A 218 -2.57 9.59 -13.94
C ALA A 218 -1.75 8.36 -13.51
N ALA A 219 -2.46 7.28 -13.15
CA ALA A 219 -1.86 5.96 -12.98
C ALA A 219 -1.58 5.32 -14.35
N ILE A 220 -0.73 4.31 -14.36
CA ILE A 220 -0.49 3.46 -15.54
C ILE A 220 -1.26 2.15 -15.36
N GLY A 221 -2.17 1.88 -16.30
CA GLY A 221 -2.90 0.62 -16.38
C GLY A 221 -2.35 -0.28 -17.49
N PHE A 222 -2.67 -1.58 -17.43
CA PHE A 222 -2.30 -2.56 -18.46
C PHE A 222 -3.51 -3.29 -19.02
N LEU A 223 -3.60 -3.32 -20.35
CA LEU A 223 -4.60 -4.11 -21.07
C LEU A 223 -4.27 -5.63 -21.00
N SER A 224 -5.20 -6.48 -21.46
CA SER A 224 -4.98 -7.94 -21.52
C SER A 224 -3.79 -8.32 -22.40
N ASN A 225 -3.54 -7.55 -23.46
CA ASN A 225 -2.40 -7.72 -24.36
C ASN A 225 -1.08 -7.13 -23.81
N ARG A 226 -1.05 -6.72 -22.53
CA ARG A 226 0.11 -6.13 -21.83
C ARG A 226 0.55 -4.74 -22.33
N THR A 227 -0.25 -4.09 -23.16
CA THR A 227 0.00 -2.69 -23.54
C THR A 227 -0.30 -1.79 -22.35
N SER A 228 0.64 -0.89 -22.02
CA SER A 228 0.44 0.13 -20.98
C SER A 228 -0.30 1.35 -21.54
N PHE A 229 -1.11 1.99 -20.71
CA PHE A 229 -1.73 3.28 -21.00
C PHE A 229 -1.82 4.12 -19.72
N ALA A 230 -1.82 5.44 -19.86
CA ALA A 230 -2.16 6.35 -18.78
C ALA A 230 -3.68 6.46 -18.67
N PHE A 231 -4.22 6.34 -17.46
CA PHE A 231 -5.66 6.56 -17.25
C PHE A 231 -6.04 7.99 -17.67
N PRO A 232 -7.20 8.19 -18.33
CA PRO A 232 -7.62 9.49 -18.83
C PRO A 232 -8.05 10.46 -17.73
N SER A 233 -8.23 9.96 -16.51
CA SER A 233 -8.57 10.73 -15.31
C SER A 233 -7.89 10.07 -14.10
N SER A 234 -8.10 10.62 -12.91
CA SER A 234 -7.59 10.10 -11.64
C SER A 234 -8.63 10.17 -10.54
N VAL A 235 -8.42 9.41 -9.48
CA VAL A 235 -9.18 9.49 -8.23
C VAL A 235 -9.25 10.92 -7.67
N PRO A 236 -10.43 11.36 -7.20
CA PRO A 236 -10.61 12.69 -6.62
C PRO A 236 -10.10 12.75 -5.16
N ALA A 237 -10.29 13.91 -4.53
CA ALA A 237 -10.04 14.11 -3.11
C ALA A 237 -10.99 13.24 -2.26
N HIS A 238 -10.44 12.54 -1.27
CA HIS A 238 -11.20 11.65 -0.38
C HIS A 238 -10.56 11.54 0.99
N ASP A 239 -11.38 11.39 2.02
CA ASP A 239 -10.90 10.94 3.32
C ASP A 239 -10.86 9.42 3.37
N LEU A 240 -9.68 8.87 3.70
CA LEU A 240 -9.48 7.44 3.84
C LEU A 240 -9.24 7.05 5.29
N TRP A 241 -9.81 5.95 5.73
CA TRP A 241 -9.62 5.41 7.07
C TRP A 241 -9.61 3.89 7.06
N GLU A 242 -8.85 3.31 7.99
CA GLU A 242 -8.73 1.87 8.15
C GLU A 242 -8.48 1.52 9.62
N VAL A 243 -9.36 0.68 10.17
CA VAL A 243 -9.12 -0.09 11.39
C VAL A 243 -8.45 -1.39 10.99
N HIS A 244 -7.43 -1.80 11.72
CA HIS A 244 -6.77 -3.09 11.53
C HIS A 244 -6.36 -3.69 12.86
N SER A 245 -6.27 -5.01 12.89
CA SER A 245 -5.77 -5.75 14.05
C SER A 245 -5.13 -7.04 13.61
N ARG A 246 -4.02 -7.37 14.27
CA ARG A 246 -3.37 -8.67 14.25
C ARG A 246 -3.47 -9.24 15.65
N MET A 247 -3.95 -10.47 15.76
CA MET A 247 -4.01 -11.24 16.99
C MET A 247 -3.19 -12.51 16.81
N VAL A 248 -2.36 -12.82 17.79
CA VAL A 248 -1.54 -14.04 17.82
C VAL A 248 -1.82 -14.77 19.12
N SER A 249 -2.02 -16.08 19.04
CA SER A 249 -2.12 -16.95 20.21
C SER A 249 -1.34 -18.22 19.95
N LYS A 250 -0.31 -18.48 20.77
CA LYS A 250 0.38 -19.77 20.79
C LYS A 250 0.01 -20.53 22.06
N MET A 251 -0.74 -21.61 21.88
CA MET A 251 -1.10 -22.49 22.99
C MET A 251 0.02 -23.52 23.28
N SER A 252 0.84 -23.84 22.27
CA SER A 252 2.04 -24.68 22.38
C SER A 252 3.01 -24.36 21.24
N THR A 253 4.22 -24.96 21.28
CA THR A 253 5.20 -24.85 20.18
C THR A 253 4.72 -25.44 18.86
N GLU A 254 3.66 -26.26 18.88
CA GLU A 254 3.12 -26.94 17.70
C GLU A 254 1.73 -26.42 17.28
N TYR A 255 1.10 -25.57 18.10
CA TYR A 255 -0.23 -25.02 17.86
C TYR A 255 -0.23 -23.50 17.97
N GLY A 256 -0.45 -22.85 16.83
CA GLY A 256 -0.54 -21.40 16.74
C GLY A 256 -1.76 -20.96 15.94
N LEU A 257 -2.38 -19.89 16.44
CA LEU A 257 -3.50 -19.19 15.82
C LEU A 257 -3.08 -17.75 15.54
N ILE A 258 -3.26 -17.31 14.30
CA ILE A 258 -3.07 -15.91 13.92
C ILE A 258 -4.34 -15.43 13.22
N ALA A 259 -4.86 -14.30 13.63
CA ALA A 259 -5.94 -13.61 12.93
C ALA A 259 -5.46 -12.23 12.50
N ASN A 260 -5.61 -11.90 11.22
CA ASN A 260 -5.46 -10.53 10.73
C ASN A 260 -6.83 -10.06 10.26
N ILE A 261 -7.25 -8.88 10.69
CA ILE A 261 -8.52 -8.27 10.28
C ILE A 261 -8.30 -6.82 9.92
N TYR A 262 -9.09 -6.33 8.96
CA TYR A 262 -9.16 -4.92 8.60
C TYR A 262 -10.58 -4.53 8.19
N PHE A 263 -10.92 -3.27 8.43
CA PHE A 263 -12.16 -2.65 8.01
C PHE A 263 -11.92 -1.18 7.73
N GLY A 264 -12.39 -0.69 6.59
CA GLY A 264 -12.16 0.69 6.21
C GLY A 264 -12.64 1.01 4.82
N ASN A 265 -12.49 2.27 4.43
CA ASN A 265 -12.72 2.68 3.07
C ASN A 265 -11.40 2.73 2.27
N ALA A 266 -11.51 2.59 0.95
CA ALA A 266 -10.35 2.67 0.08
C ALA A 266 -10.73 3.18 -1.30
N GLN A 267 -9.83 3.94 -1.91
CA GLN A 267 -9.95 4.41 -3.29
C GLN A 267 -9.14 3.51 -4.24
N SER A 268 -9.61 3.43 -5.48
CA SER A 268 -8.92 2.76 -6.58
C SER A 268 -7.58 3.45 -6.91
N ASN A 269 -6.76 2.83 -7.77
CA ASN A 269 -5.55 3.47 -8.26
C ASN A 269 -5.81 4.23 -9.58
N GLY A 270 -6.72 3.75 -10.43
CA GLY A 270 -7.02 4.35 -11.73
C GLY A 270 -7.93 5.57 -11.66
N SER A 271 -8.87 5.63 -12.61
CA SER A 271 -9.74 6.80 -12.84
C SER A 271 -11.11 6.71 -12.18
N ASP A 272 -11.46 5.59 -11.53
CA ASP A 272 -12.79 5.41 -10.96
C ASP A 272 -12.93 6.15 -9.62
N SER A 273 -13.92 7.05 -9.54
CA SER A 273 -14.26 7.84 -8.36
C SER A 273 -15.01 7.04 -7.28
N ARG A 274 -15.45 5.81 -7.56
CA ARG A 274 -16.16 4.98 -6.58
C ARG A 274 -15.23 4.58 -5.43
N LEU A 275 -15.57 5.07 -4.24
CA LEU A 275 -14.99 4.64 -2.98
C LEU A 275 -15.61 3.30 -2.56
N ILE A 276 -14.77 2.39 -2.07
CA ILE A 276 -15.23 1.09 -1.56
C ILE A 276 -15.16 1.09 -0.04
N GLU A 277 -16.13 0.47 0.62
CA GLU A 277 -16.07 0.13 2.04
C GLU A 277 -15.88 -1.37 2.15
N ARG A 278 -14.74 -1.78 2.71
CA ARG A 278 -14.29 -3.16 2.69
C ARG A 278 -14.00 -3.67 4.08
N ILE A 279 -14.34 -4.93 4.30
CA ILE A 279 -13.90 -5.71 5.45
C ILE A 279 -13.18 -6.95 4.91
N GLY A 280 -12.08 -7.31 5.54
CA GLY A 280 -11.46 -8.57 5.25
C GLY A 280 -10.50 -9.01 6.32
N GLY A 281 -10.07 -10.25 6.22
CA GLY A 281 -9.16 -10.83 7.17
C GLY A 281 -8.83 -12.27 6.85
N ASP A 282 -7.79 -12.76 7.50
CA ASP A 282 -7.35 -14.13 7.40
C ASP A 282 -7.14 -14.75 8.79
N LEU A 283 -7.52 -16.02 8.92
CA LEU A 283 -7.27 -16.87 10.06
C LEU A 283 -6.26 -17.94 9.65
N ARG A 284 -5.11 -17.96 10.31
CA ARG A 284 -4.05 -18.96 10.13
C ARG A 284 -4.05 -19.89 11.32
N LEU A 285 -4.28 -21.16 11.05
CA LEU A 285 -4.19 -22.26 11.99
C LEU A 285 -2.98 -23.10 11.62
N ILE A 286 -2.04 -23.24 12.53
CA ILE A 286 -0.86 -24.08 12.34
C ILE A 286 -0.90 -25.17 13.39
N TYR A 287 -0.82 -26.42 12.91
CA TYR A 287 -0.73 -27.61 13.74
C TYR A 287 0.32 -28.55 13.18
N LYS A 288 1.44 -28.69 13.90
CA LYS A 288 2.61 -29.46 13.45
C LYS A 288 3.02 -29.03 12.04
N LYS A 289 3.00 -29.95 11.07
CA LYS A 289 3.37 -29.72 9.66
C LYS A 289 2.27 -29.13 8.80
N MET A 290 1.05 -29.02 9.33
CA MET A 290 -0.12 -28.55 8.60
C MET A 290 -0.38 -27.07 8.87
N LYS A 291 -0.74 -26.34 7.82
CA LYS A 291 -1.19 -24.95 7.88
C LYS A 291 -2.50 -24.82 7.14
N LEU A 292 -3.51 -24.29 7.81
CA LEU A 292 -4.78 -23.87 7.24
C LEU A 292 -4.83 -22.35 7.27
N ILE A 293 -5.08 -21.73 6.12
CA ILE A 293 -5.37 -20.29 6.00
C ILE A 293 -6.80 -20.18 5.49
N SER A 294 -7.66 -19.53 6.25
CA SER A 294 -9.00 -19.15 5.81
C SER A 294 -9.06 -17.64 5.65
N GLU A 295 -9.56 -17.16 4.52
CA GLU A 295 -9.65 -15.73 4.21
C GLU A 295 -11.08 -15.38 3.84
N VAL A 296 -11.55 -14.26 4.39
CA VAL A 296 -12.86 -13.67 4.10
C VAL A 296 -12.63 -12.24 3.66
N LYS A 297 -13.26 -11.84 2.55
CA LYS A 297 -13.31 -10.45 2.11
C LYS A 297 -14.71 -10.08 1.65
N VAL A 298 -15.18 -8.90 2.02
CA VAL A 298 -16.48 -8.36 1.62
C VAL A 298 -16.26 -7.01 0.98
N ASN A 299 -16.86 -6.81 -0.20
CA ASN A 299 -16.74 -5.58 -1.00
C ASN A 299 -15.29 -5.15 -1.30
N ASP A 300 -14.36 -6.11 -1.38
CA ASP A 300 -12.95 -5.84 -1.62
C ASP A 300 -12.52 -6.25 -3.03
N TRP A 301 -11.38 -5.71 -3.45
CA TRP A 301 -10.73 -6.07 -4.70
C TRP A 301 -10.28 -7.53 -4.70
N GLY A 302 -10.19 -8.11 -5.90
CA GLY A 302 -9.58 -9.43 -6.09
C GLY A 302 -8.06 -9.42 -5.88
N PRO A 303 -7.38 -10.57 -6.02
CA PRO A 303 -5.98 -10.74 -5.64
C PRO A 303 -4.95 -10.05 -6.55
N TYR A 304 -5.32 -9.69 -7.78
CA TYR A 304 -4.43 -9.03 -8.74
C TYR A 304 -4.51 -7.51 -8.67
N ASP A 305 -3.39 -6.81 -8.89
CA ASP A 305 -3.30 -5.34 -8.81
C ASP A 305 -4.28 -4.63 -9.74
N TYR A 306 -4.53 -5.19 -10.93
CA TYR A 306 -5.47 -4.60 -11.87
C TYR A 306 -6.90 -4.50 -11.30
N HIS A 307 -7.28 -5.34 -10.32
CA HIS A 307 -8.57 -5.19 -9.67
C HIS A 307 -8.64 -3.86 -8.94
N ARG A 308 -7.55 -3.40 -8.33
CA ARG A 308 -7.49 -2.09 -7.69
C ARG A 308 -7.32 -0.96 -8.71
N ASP A 309 -6.60 -1.19 -9.80
CA ASP A 309 -6.44 -0.17 -10.87
C ASP A 309 -7.78 0.16 -11.54
N PHE A 310 -8.57 -0.85 -11.89
CA PHE A 310 -9.86 -0.71 -12.56
C PHE A 310 -11.05 -0.72 -11.59
N ASN A 311 -10.79 -0.69 -10.28
CA ASN A 311 -11.80 -0.74 -9.23
C ASN A 311 -12.80 -1.91 -9.34
N LEU A 312 -12.31 -3.10 -9.68
CA LEU A 312 -13.10 -4.32 -9.81
C LEU A 312 -13.18 -5.04 -8.46
N THR A 313 -14.38 -5.12 -7.91
CA THR A 313 -14.63 -5.68 -6.57
C THR A 313 -15.49 -6.91 -6.64
N TYR A 314 -15.45 -7.71 -5.56
CA TYR A 314 -16.36 -8.83 -5.35
C TYR A 314 -17.17 -8.58 -4.08
N PRO A 315 -18.50 -8.81 -4.07
CA PRO A 315 -19.31 -8.63 -2.87
C PRO A 315 -18.86 -9.52 -1.71
N LEU A 316 -18.54 -10.79 -1.98
CA LEU A 316 -18.01 -11.73 -1.00
C LEU A 316 -16.97 -12.64 -1.64
N GLN A 317 -15.83 -12.81 -0.97
CA GLN A 317 -14.77 -13.74 -1.32
C GLN A 317 -14.47 -14.62 -0.11
N LEU A 318 -14.52 -15.93 -0.31
CA LEU A 318 -14.18 -16.95 0.68
C LEU A 318 -13.04 -17.79 0.12
N MET A 319 -11.94 -17.90 0.85
CA MET A 319 -10.81 -18.72 0.45
C MET A 319 -10.37 -19.61 1.61
N ALA A 320 -9.94 -20.83 1.27
CA ALA A 320 -9.37 -21.76 2.24
C ALA A 320 -8.18 -22.47 1.59
N ASP A 321 -7.00 -22.38 2.20
CA ASP A 321 -5.76 -23.02 1.77
C ASP A 321 -5.31 -23.98 2.84
N LEU A 322 -5.29 -25.28 2.52
CA LEU A 322 -4.74 -26.32 3.38
C LEU A 322 -3.42 -26.81 2.78
N SER A 323 -2.35 -26.71 3.53
CA SER A 323 -1.02 -27.14 3.09
C SER A 323 -0.26 -27.92 4.15
N THR A 324 0.66 -28.76 3.69
CA THR A 324 1.61 -29.50 4.52
C THR A 324 3.03 -29.32 4.00
N SER A 325 4.00 -29.36 4.91
CA SER A 325 5.43 -29.22 4.60
C SER A 325 6.19 -30.53 4.83
N VAL A 326 7.15 -30.83 3.94
CA VAL A 326 7.94 -32.07 4.02
C VAL A 326 9.07 -31.95 5.08
N GLY A 327 9.66 -30.76 5.23
CA GLY A 327 10.69 -30.45 6.23
C GLY A 327 10.17 -30.19 7.65
N LYS A 328 11.00 -29.58 8.52
CA LYS A 328 10.45 -28.89 9.70
C LYS A 328 9.50 -27.81 9.18
N PRO A 329 8.30 -27.67 9.75
CA PRO A 329 7.43 -26.55 9.46
C PRO A 329 8.13 -25.30 9.99
N ASP A 330 8.90 -24.66 9.13
CA ASP A 330 9.51 -23.38 9.44
C ASP A 330 8.52 -22.31 9.01
N TRP A 331 8.21 -21.41 9.94
CA TRP A 331 7.25 -20.32 9.81
C TRP A 331 7.78 -19.18 8.89
N PHE A 332 8.91 -19.42 8.22
CA PHE A 332 9.65 -18.51 7.37
C PHE A 332 9.06 -18.46 5.95
N ILE A 333 9.10 -17.28 5.32
CA ILE A 333 8.95 -17.04 3.87
C ILE A 333 10.01 -17.77 2.99
N LEU A 334 11.01 -18.45 3.58
CA LEU A 334 12.04 -19.15 2.82
C LEU A 334 11.41 -20.33 2.08
N PRO A 335 11.92 -20.68 0.90
CA PRO A 335 11.32 -21.75 0.12
C PRO A 335 11.32 -23.03 0.97
N ASN A 336 10.16 -23.60 1.21
CA ASN A 336 10.02 -24.92 1.81
C ASN A 336 9.26 -25.80 0.83
N THR A 337 9.59 -27.09 0.80
CA THR A 337 8.85 -28.04 -0.01
C THR A 337 7.48 -28.25 0.62
N ARG A 338 6.44 -27.72 -0.04
CA ARG A 338 5.05 -27.74 0.43
C ARG A 338 4.10 -28.25 -0.64
N LEU A 339 3.12 -29.01 -0.20
CA LEU A 339 1.98 -29.46 -0.99
C LEU A 339 0.73 -28.83 -0.39
N GLY A 340 -0.17 -28.32 -1.23
CA GLY A 340 -1.42 -27.76 -0.73
C GLY A 340 -2.56 -27.79 -1.73
N VAL A 341 -3.76 -27.60 -1.18
CA VAL A 341 -5.00 -27.44 -1.91
C VAL A 341 -5.64 -26.13 -1.46
N ARG A 342 -6.01 -25.29 -2.41
CA ARG A 342 -6.71 -24.03 -2.20
C ARG A 342 -8.08 -24.09 -2.84
N PHE A 343 -9.09 -23.78 -2.06
CA PHE A 343 -10.43 -23.48 -2.52
C PHE A 343 -10.65 -21.97 -2.51
N THR A 344 -11.36 -21.47 -3.51
CA THR A 344 -11.79 -20.07 -3.60
C THR A 344 -13.20 -20.05 -4.14
N TRP A 345 -14.07 -19.30 -3.47
CA TRP A 345 -15.42 -19.01 -3.92
C TRP A 345 -15.64 -17.50 -3.85
N ARG A 346 -16.30 -16.92 -4.86
CA ARG A 346 -16.66 -15.51 -4.88
C ARG A 346 -18.08 -15.34 -5.40
N SER A 347 -18.85 -14.45 -4.79
CA SER A 347 -20.06 -13.91 -5.42
C SER A 347 -19.68 -12.84 -6.45
N LEU A 348 -20.53 -12.66 -7.46
CA LEU A 348 -20.33 -11.72 -8.55
C LEU A 348 -21.50 -10.75 -8.62
N ASP A 349 -21.20 -9.48 -8.86
CA ASP A 349 -22.14 -8.40 -9.15
C ASP A 349 -21.66 -7.56 -10.34
N GLN A 350 -22.35 -6.46 -10.61
CA GLN A 350 -22.02 -5.52 -11.69
C GLN A 350 -20.58 -4.95 -11.66
N TYR A 351 -19.89 -5.00 -10.52
CA TYR A 351 -18.50 -4.53 -10.39
C TYR A 351 -17.46 -5.66 -10.54
N SER A 352 -17.92 -6.90 -10.67
CA SER A 352 -17.08 -8.08 -10.68
C SER A 352 -16.56 -8.39 -12.10
N PRO A 353 -15.26 -8.72 -12.29
CA PRO A 353 -14.63 -8.85 -13.61
C PRO A 353 -15.27 -9.85 -14.58
N ARG A 354 -15.91 -10.91 -14.05
CA ARG A 354 -16.50 -12.00 -14.84
C ARG A 354 -18.02 -12.01 -14.79
N TYR A 355 -18.64 -10.95 -14.26
CA TYR A 355 -20.09 -10.84 -14.25
C TYR A 355 -20.59 -10.52 -15.66
N ASN A 356 -21.32 -11.46 -16.25
CA ASN A 356 -21.85 -11.37 -17.60
C ASN A 356 -23.27 -11.96 -17.62
N PRO A 357 -24.27 -11.24 -17.09
CA PRO A 357 -25.63 -11.75 -16.97
C PRO A 357 -26.33 -11.86 -18.34
N THR A 358 -26.01 -10.93 -19.25
CA THR A 358 -26.47 -10.91 -20.65
C THR A 358 -25.47 -10.12 -21.50
N GLN A 359 -25.63 -10.17 -22.82
CA GLN A 359 -24.78 -9.45 -23.76
C GLN A 359 -25.59 -8.48 -24.63
N VAL A 360 -24.99 -7.33 -24.93
CA VAL A 360 -25.52 -6.30 -25.85
C VAL A 360 -24.49 -5.97 -26.91
N TYR A 361 -24.92 -5.40 -28.03
CA TYR A 361 -23.99 -4.91 -29.05
C TYR A 361 -23.36 -3.59 -28.61
N ASP A 362 -22.03 -3.50 -28.66
CA ASP A 362 -21.31 -2.23 -28.51
C ASP A 362 -21.42 -1.37 -29.78
N ALA A 363 -20.88 -0.14 -29.73
CA ALA A 363 -20.86 0.78 -30.86
C ALA A 363 -20.10 0.24 -32.10
N GLY A 364 -19.28 -0.80 -31.92
CA GLY A 364 -18.55 -1.50 -32.98
C GLY A 364 -19.25 -2.78 -33.48
N GLY A 365 -20.44 -3.10 -32.97
CA GLY A 365 -21.19 -4.30 -33.35
C GLY A 365 -20.69 -5.60 -32.71
N ASN A 366 -19.85 -5.53 -31.68
CA ASN A 366 -19.41 -6.72 -30.94
C ASN A 366 -20.35 -6.99 -29.77
N LEU A 367 -20.59 -8.27 -29.46
CA LEU A 367 -21.30 -8.66 -28.26
C LEU A 367 -20.43 -8.46 -27.03
N VAL A 368 -20.83 -7.54 -26.16
CA VAL A 368 -20.17 -7.22 -24.89
C VAL A 368 -21.12 -7.51 -23.72
N PRO A 369 -20.59 -7.89 -22.54
CA PRO A 369 -21.39 -8.03 -21.33
C PRO A 369 -22.15 -6.73 -20.98
N ASP A 370 -23.43 -6.85 -20.61
CA ASP A 370 -24.19 -5.79 -19.94
C ASP A 370 -24.32 -6.12 -18.44
N PRO A 371 -23.40 -5.62 -17.59
CA PRO A 371 -23.43 -5.88 -16.16
C PRO A 371 -24.58 -5.14 -15.45
N THR A 372 -25.31 -4.25 -16.13
CA THR A 372 -26.41 -3.45 -15.54
C THR A 372 -27.80 -3.95 -15.93
N ALA A 373 -27.87 -5.06 -16.68
CA ALA A 373 -29.13 -5.62 -17.14
C ALA A 373 -30.08 -5.97 -15.98
N ILE A 374 -31.29 -5.41 -16.03
CA ILE A 374 -32.33 -5.61 -15.03
C ILE A 374 -32.90 -7.04 -15.15
N GLY A 375 -33.20 -7.66 -14.01
CA GLY A 375 -33.87 -8.97 -13.96
C GLY A 375 -32.95 -10.18 -13.87
N PHE A 376 -31.63 -9.96 -13.85
CA PHE A 376 -30.64 -11.01 -13.63
C PHE A 376 -30.14 -10.99 -12.18
N GLY A 377 -29.98 -12.18 -11.60
CA GLY A 377 -29.42 -12.33 -10.25
C GLY A 377 -27.89 -12.25 -10.24
N ASN A 378 -27.33 -12.09 -9.04
CA ASN A 378 -25.89 -12.15 -8.83
C ASN A 378 -25.30 -13.50 -9.27
N GLY A 379 -24.07 -13.47 -9.76
CA GLY A 379 -23.33 -14.66 -10.18
C GLY A 379 -22.50 -15.26 -9.04
N SER A 380 -21.83 -16.37 -9.33
CA SER A 380 -20.77 -16.90 -8.47
C SER A 380 -19.67 -17.55 -9.30
N GLU A 381 -18.44 -17.53 -8.79
CA GLU A 381 -17.32 -18.30 -9.33
C GLU A 381 -16.66 -19.11 -8.22
N TRP A 382 -16.11 -20.26 -8.59
CA TRP A 382 -15.32 -21.08 -7.70
C TRP A 382 -14.09 -21.64 -8.41
N GLU A 383 -13.05 -21.91 -7.65
CA GLU A 383 -11.79 -22.41 -8.14
C GLU A 383 -11.18 -23.37 -7.10
N ILE A 384 -10.65 -24.49 -7.58
CA ILE A 384 -9.83 -25.41 -6.80
C ILE A 384 -8.45 -25.44 -7.45
N ARG A 385 -7.41 -25.11 -6.67
CA ARG A 385 -6.01 -25.18 -7.08
C ARG A 385 -5.27 -26.17 -6.21
N THR A 386 -4.56 -27.10 -6.82
CA THR A 386 -3.54 -27.90 -6.16
C THR A 386 -2.18 -27.33 -6.52
N TYR A 387 -1.23 -27.36 -5.59
CA TYR A 387 0.11 -26.85 -5.85
C TYR A 387 1.17 -27.65 -5.12
N VAL A 388 2.36 -27.71 -5.74
CA VAL A 388 3.59 -28.20 -5.14
C VAL A 388 4.63 -27.11 -5.29
N HIS A 389 5.21 -26.68 -4.18
CA HIS A 389 6.42 -25.87 -4.19
C HIS A 389 7.57 -26.80 -3.84
N ILE A 390 8.64 -26.75 -4.61
CA ILE A 390 9.84 -27.55 -4.38
C ILE A 390 10.97 -26.58 -4.08
N ASN A 391 11.51 -26.64 -2.86
CA ASN A 391 12.78 -25.97 -2.58
C ASN A 391 13.92 -26.88 -3.07
N ILE A 392 14.73 -26.37 -4.01
CA ILE A 392 15.90 -27.05 -4.57
C ILE A 392 17.21 -26.50 -3.95
N GLY A 393 17.13 -25.49 -3.07
CA GLY A 393 18.25 -24.96 -2.31
C GLY A 393 18.70 -25.91 -1.19
N LYS A 394 20.01 -26.04 -1.00
CA LYS A 394 20.63 -26.79 0.10
C LYS A 394 20.38 -26.14 1.46
#